data_AF-A0A2W7A4F9-F1
#
_entry.id   AF-A0A2W7A4F9-F1
#
_cell.length_a   1.000
_cell.length_b   1.000
_cell.length_c   1.000
_cell.angle_alpha   90.00
_cell.angle_beta   90.00
_cell.angle_gamma   90.00
#
_symmetry.space_group_name_H-M   'P 1'
#
loop_
_entity.id
_entity.type
_entity.pdbx_description
1 polymer ?
#
loop_
_entity_poly.entity_id
_entity_poly.type
_entity_poly.pdbx_seq_one_letter_code
_entity_poly.pdbx_strand_id
1 'polypeptide(L)'
;MQNQPPTARYSARILNTDTAEPIHLELALKRPSYPNPGREPVKILVIGSKRSVSSIVVALHQVGFAEIFEWTDFLSAPNANRPLQFAPGEVMKALVKYMPRE
;
A
#
# COMPACT_ATOMS: atom_id res chain seq x y z
N MET A 1 -3.40 8.87 30.17
CA MET A 1 -3.93 9.18 28.83
C MET A 1 -3.12 8.40 27.81
N GLN A 2 -3.68 7.33 27.23
CA GLN A 2 -2.98 6.50 26.24
C GLN A 2 -3.05 7.19 24.87
N ASN A 3 -1.92 7.73 24.41
CA ASN A 3 -1.79 8.29 23.06
C ASN A 3 -1.81 7.14 22.03
N GLN A 4 -2.96 6.93 21.40
CA GLN A 4 -3.06 6.09 20.20
C GLN A 4 -2.17 6.71 19.10
N PRO A 5 -1.29 5.93 18.43
CA PRO A 5 -0.49 6.45 17.34
C PRO A 5 -1.42 6.94 16.21
N PRO A 6 -1.11 8.07 15.55
CA PRO A 6 -1.97 8.62 14.51
C PRO A 6 -2.08 7.66 13.32
N THR A 7 -3.25 7.01 13.16
CA THR A 7 -3.57 6.23 11.97
C THR A 7 -3.68 7.19 10.78
N ALA A 8 -2.93 6.93 9.71
CA ALA A 8 -3.06 7.66 8.46
C ALA A 8 -4.08 6.97 7.57
N ARG A 9 -5.06 7.72 7.06
CA ARG A 9 -5.96 7.23 6.03
C ARG A 9 -5.42 7.64 4.68
N TYR A 10 -5.13 6.67 3.84
CA TYR A 10 -4.64 6.90 2.50
C TYR A 10 -5.68 6.42 1.50
N SER A 11 -6.13 7.32 0.63
CA SER A 11 -6.96 6.98 -0.52
C SER A 11 -6.11 6.85 -1.79
N ALA A 12 -6.46 5.90 -2.64
CA ALA A 12 -5.99 5.81 -4.03
C ALA A 12 -7.21 5.74 -4.95
N ARG A 13 -7.13 6.41 -6.10
CA ARG A 13 -8.14 6.36 -7.15
C ARG A 13 -7.56 5.61 -8.33
N ILE A 14 -8.14 4.48 -8.71
CA ILE A 14 -7.77 3.73 -9.91
C ILE A 14 -8.87 3.94 -10.94
N LEU A 15 -8.53 4.41 -12.13
CA LEU A 15 -9.51 4.62 -13.20
C LEU A 15 -9.94 3.27 -13.77
N ASN A 16 -11.25 3.00 -13.80
CA ASN A 16 -11.76 1.89 -14.61
C ASN A 16 -11.83 2.32 -16.07
N THR A 17 -11.16 1.60 -16.96
CA THR A 17 -11.24 1.86 -18.40
C THR A 17 -12.59 1.52 -19.01
N ASP A 18 -13.40 0.69 -18.32
CA ASP A 18 -14.69 0.20 -18.85
C ASP A 18 -15.89 1.07 -18.42
N THR A 19 -15.80 1.74 -17.26
CA THR A 19 -16.94 2.52 -16.71
C THR A 19 -16.63 3.97 -16.40
N ALA A 20 -15.42 4.48 -16.66
CA ALA A 20 -14.95 5.84 -16.32
C ALA A 20 -15.08 6.25 -14.84
N GLU A 21 -15.68 5.42 -14.00
CA GLU A 21 -15.86 5.62 -12.57
C GLU A 21 -14.56 5.30 -11.82
N PRO A 22 -14.08 6.21 -10.96
CA PRO A 22 -12.89 5.96 -10.14
C PRO A 22 -13.18 4.90 -9.08
N ILE A 23 -12.30 3.90 -9.00
CA ILE A 23 -12.24 2.94 -7.89
C ILE A 23 -11.57 3.64 -6.72
N HIS A 24 -12.27 3.72 -5.59
CA HIS A 24 -11.70 4.26 -4.36
C HIS A 24 -11.16 3.13 -3.49
N LEU A 25 -9.83 3.05 -3.36
CA LEU A 25 -9.17 2.18 -2.38
C LEU A 25 -8.82 3.01 -1.15
N GLU A 26 -9.41 2.68 0.00
CA GLU A 26 -9.06 3.28 1.28
C GLU A 26 -8.18 2.31 2.08
N LEU A 27 -6.92 2.68 2.30
CA LEU A 27 -5.97 1.94 3.12
C LEU A 27 -5.69 2.75 4.40
N ALA A 28 -6.07 2.19 5.54
CA ALA A 28 -5.70 2.74 6.84
C ALA A 28 -4.33 2.20 7.24
N LEU A 29 -3.27 2.94 6.95
CA LEU A 29 -1.90 2.55 7.28
C LEU A 29 -1.44 3.29 8.55
N LYS A 30 -0.85 2.57 9.50
CA LYS A 30 -0.17 3.22 10.62
C LYS A 30 1.05 3.95 10.06
N ARG A 31 1.13 5.26 10.33
CA ARG A 31 2.16 6.18 9.84
C ARG A 31 3.50 5.82 10.52
N PRO A 32 4.53 5.31 9.81
CA PRO A 32 5.82 5.03 10.45
C PRO A 32 6.68 6.28 10.59
N SER A 33 6.52 7.26 9.68
CA SER A 33 7.39 8.44 9.63
C SER A 33 6.61 9.75 9.55
N TYR A 34 7.11 10.73 10.32
CA TYR A 34 6.66 12.12 10.33
C TYR A 34 6.77 12.75 8.93
N PRO A 35 5.86 13.67 8.55
CA PRO A 35 5.96 14.39 7.29
C PRO A 35 7.23 15.25 7.29
N ASN A 36 8.21 14.88 6.46
CA ASN A 36 9.38 15.72 6.21
C ASN A 36 9.03 16.68 5.06
N PRO A 37 9.12 18.02 5.26
CA PRO A 37 8.71 19.01 4.26
C PRO A 37 9.51 18.93 2.94
N GLY A 38 10.73 18.39 2.96
CA GLY A 38 11.55 18.19 1.76
C GLY A 38 11.30 16.87 1.01
N ARG A 39 10.31 16.08 1.44
CA ARG A 39 10.00 14.77 0.85
C ARG A 39 8.54 14.67 0.41
N GLU A 40 8.29 13.80 -0.55
CA GLU A 40 6.94 13.47 -1.01
C GLU A 40 6.56 12.02 -0.65
N PRO A 41 5.32 11.77 -0.19
CA PRO A 41 4.87 10.43 0.15
C PRO A 41 4.46 9.66 -1.11
N VAL A 42 5.18 8.58 -1.42
CA VAL A 42 4.83 7.61 -2.45
C VAL A 42 4.12 6.42 -1.80
N LYS A 43 2.90 6.13 -2.24
CA LYS A 43 2.14 4.96 -1.81
C LYS A 43 2.41 3.80 -2.76
N ILE A 44 2.81 2.67 -2.22
CA ILE A 44 3.16 1.47 -2.97
C ILE A 44 2.20 0.38 -2.54
N LEU A 45 1.55 -0.26 -3.51
CA LEU A 45 0.61 -1.36 -3.31
C LEU A 45 1.02 -2.51 -4.22
N VAL A 46 1.24 -3.68 -3.63
CA VAL A 46 1.57 -4.91 -4.35
C VAL A 46 0.45 -5.91 -4.10
N ILE A 47 -0.12 -6.46 -5.17
CA ILE A 47 -1.24 -7.41 -5.13
C ILE A 47 -0.87 -8.65 -5.95
N GLY A 48 -1.21 -9.82 -5.44
CA GLY A 48 -1.06 -11.09 -6.17
C GLY A 48 -1.03 -12.28 -5.23
N SER A 49 -0.44 -13.40 -5.69
CA SER A 49 -0.26 -14.57 -4.83
C SER A 49 0.64 -14.25 -3.62
N LYS A 50 0.38 -14.89 -2.47
CA LYS A 50 1.21 -14.72 -1.26
C LYS A 50 2.71 -14.94 -1.52
N ARG A 51 3.05 -15.93 -2.37
CA ARG A 51 4.43 -16.21 -2.76
C ARG A 51 5.05 -15.05 -3.54
N SER A 52 4.36 -14.57 -4.57
CA SER A 52 4.85 -13.48 -5.43
C SER A 52 4.99 -12.17 -4.66
N VAL A 53 4.01 -11.83 -3.83
CA VAL A 53 4.05 -10.62 -2.99
C VAL A 53 5.22 -10.68 -2.02
N SER A 54 5.44 -11.83 -1.35
CA SER A 54 6.63 -12.01 -0.49
C SER A 54 7.94 -11.85 -1.26
N SER A 55 8.05 -12.42 -2.46
CA SER A 55 9.26 -12.32 -3.27
C SER A 55 9.57 -10.86 -3.67
N ILE A 56 8.56 -10.06 -4.02
CA ILE A 56 8.73 -8.64 -4.33
C ILE A 56 9.22 -7.87 -3.10
N VAL A 57 8.61 -8.11 -1.93
CA VAL A 57 9.04 -7.45 -0.68
C VAL A 57 10.49 -7.77 -0.34
N VAL A 58 10.89 -9.04 -0.46
CA VAL A 58 12.27 -9.47 -0.22
C VAL A 58 13.23 -8.84 -1.24
N ALA A 59 12.86 -8.81 -2.52
CA ALA A 59 13.69 -8.19 -3.55
C ALA A 59 13.90 -6.69 -3.31
N LEU A 60 12.83 -5.96 -2.95
CA LEU A 60 12.90 -4.54 -2.62
C LEU A 60 13.74 -4.27 -1.36
N HIS A 61 13.72 -5.18 -0.39
CA HIS A 61 14.64 -5.11 0.75
C HIS A 61 16.10 -5.32 0.34
N GLN A 62 16.38 -6.33 -0.49
CA GLN A 62 17.74 -6.64 -0.93
C GLN A 62 18.40 -5.48 -1.70
N VAL A 63 17.63 -4.70 -2.45
CA VAL A 63 18.14 -3.51 -3.16
C VAL A 63 18.16 -2.24 -2.30
N GLY A 64 17.86 -2.35 -1.00
CA GLY A 64 17.83 -1.21 -0.07
C GLY A 64 16.66 -0.25 -0.31
N PHE A 65 15.63 -0.68 -1.06
CA PHE A 65 14.48 0.16 -1.34
C PHE A 65 13.51 0.24 -0.16
N ALA A 66 13.25 -0.84 0.57
CA ALA A 66 12.40 -0.77 1.75
C ALA A 66 12.68 -1.94 2.69
N GLU A 67 12.71 -1.69 3.98
CA GLU A 67 12.82 -2.73 4.98
C GLU A 67 11.55 -3.57 5.05
N ILE A 68 11.67 -4.85 5.39
CA ILE A 68 10.53 -5.79 5.45
C ILE A 68 9.45 -5.28 6.42
N PHE A 69 9.85 -4.64 7.53
CA PHE A 69 8.95 -4.15 8.58
C PHE A 69 8.24 -2.83 8.20
N GLU A 70 8.66 -2.14 7.14
CA GLU A 70 7.97 -0.93 6.67
C GLU A 70 6.65 -1.27 5.93
N TRP A 71 6.52 -2.50 5.46
CA TRP A 71 5.32 -3.00 4.80
C TRP A 71 4.27 -3.40 5.82
N THR A 72 2.99 -3.29 5.43
CA THR A 72 1.91 -3.91 6.20
C THR A 72 2.06 -5.42 6.32
N ASP A 73 1.33 -5.99 7.27
CA ASP A 73 0.91 -7.38 7.19
C ASP A 73 0.13 -7.65 5.89
N PHE A 74 -0.04 -8.93 5.56
CA PHE A 74 -0.89 -9.30 4.44
C PHE A 74 -2.33 -8.84 4.71
N LEU A 75 -2.85 -8.02 3.81
CA LEU A 75 -4.23 -7.60 3.80
C LEU A 75 -5.00 -8.48 2.80
N SER A 76 -6.26 -8.79 3.12
CA SER A 76 -7.17 -9.46 2.17
C SER A 76 -7.44 -8.54 1.00
N ALA A 77 -7.25 -9.04 -0.24
CA ALA A 77 -7.54 -8.23 -1.41
C ALA A 77 -9.02 -7.81 -1.43
N PRO A 78 -9.36 -6.53 -1.67
CA PRO A 78 -10.69 -5.99 -1.41
C PRO A 78 -11.78 -6.72 -2.22
N ASN A 79 -12.52 -7.56 -1.51
CA ASN A 79 -13.56 -8.41 -2.03
C ASN A 79 -14.93 -7.83 -1.69
N ALA A 80 -15.34 -6.79 -2.44
CA ALA A 80 -16.74 -6.49 -2.71
C ALA A 80 -16.86 -5.27 -3.64
N ASN A 81 -17.42 -5.50 -4.82
CA ASN A 81 -18.06 -4.50 -5.67
C ASN A 81 -17.21 -3.32 -6.14
N ARG A 82 -16.16 -3.54 -6.96
CA ARG A 82 -15.62 -2.57 -7.95
C ARG A 82 -14.41 -3.16 -8.75
N PRO A 83 -14.04 -2.57 -9.91
CA PRO A 83 -13.40 -3.20 -11.08
C PRO A 83 -12.04 -3.91 -10.94
N LEU A 84 -11.41 -3.93 -9.77
CA LEU A 84 -10.26 -4.80 -9.53
C LEU A 84 -10.78 -6.15 -9.06
N GLN A 85 -10.89 -7.09 -9.99
CA GLN A 85 -11.21 -8.47 -9.68
C GLN A 85 -9.97 -9.14 -9.11
N PHE A 86 -10.04 -9.53 -7.83
CA PHE A 86 -9.00 -10.32 -7.20
C PHE A 86 -9.35 -11.79 -7.30
N ALA A 87 -8.37 -12.61 -7.69
CA ALA A 87 -8.55 -14.05 -7.68
C ALA A 87 -8.65 -14.57 -6.23
N PRO A 88 -9.40 -15.66 -5.98
CA PRO A 88 -9.44 -16.29 -4.68
C PRO A 88 -8.03 -16.59 -4.16
N GLY A 89 -7.71 -16.10 -2.96
CA GLY A 89 -6.40 -16.29 -2.34
C GLY A 89 -5.33 -15.26 -2.72
N GLU A 90 -5.66 -14.24 -3.52
CA GLU A 90 -4.81 -13.07 -3.67
C GLU A 90 -4.76 -12.24 -2.40
N VAL A 91 -3.58 -11.71 -2.13
CA VAL A 91 -3.26 -10.89 -0.96
C VAL A 91 -2.61 -9.60 -1.42
N MET A 92 -2.61 -8.60 -0.55
CA MET A 92 -1.93 -7.34 -0.81
C MET A 92 -1.02 -6.93 0.35
N LYS A 93 0.04 -6.20 0.02
CA LYS A 93 0.88 -5.46 0.96
C LYS A 93 1.02 -4.02 0.51
N ALA A 94 1.02 -3.11 1.47
CA ALA A 94 1.15 -1.68 1.21
C ALA A 94 2.31 -1.07 2.00
N LEU A 95 2.85 0.02 1.47
CA LEU A 95 3.96 0.81 2.03
C LEU A 95 3.73 2.28 1.66
N VAL A 96 4.04 3.19 2.57
CA VAL A 96 4.21 4.60 2.24
C VAL A 96 5.66 4.98 2.48
N LYS A 97 6.37 5.37 1.43
CA LYS A 97 7.76 5.79 1.50
C LYS A 97 7.90 7.27 1.14
N TYR A 98 8.70 8.00 1.90
CA TYR A 98 8.97 9.42 1.64
C TYR A 98 10.22 9.57 0.78
N MET A 99 10.03 9.95 -0.48
CA MET A 99 11.09 10.17 -1.46
C MET A 99 11.52 11.65 -1.49
N PRO A 100 12.77 11.96 -1.84
CA PRO A 100 13.18 13.34 -2.09
C PRO A 100 12.29 13.96 -3.17
N ARG A 101 11.88 15.21 -2.96
CA ARG A 101 11.54 16.11 -4.07
C ARG A 101 12.88 16.49 -4.70
N GLU A 102 12.97 16.48 -6.02
CA GLU A 102 14.22 16.67 -6.79
C GLU A 102 15.24 17.67 -6.22
#